data_AF-A0A127I245-F1
#
_entry.id   AF-A0A127I245-F1
#
_cell.length_a   1.000
_cell.length_b   1.000
_cell.length_c   1.000
_cell.angle_alpha   90.00
_cell.angle_beta   90.00
_cell.angle_gamma   90.00
#
_symmetry.space_group_name_H-M   'P 1'
#
loop_
_entity.id
_entity.type
_entity.pdbx_description
1 polymer ?
#
loop_
_entity_poly.entity_id
_entity_poly.type
_entity_poly.pdbx_seq_one_letter_code
_entity_poly.pdbx_strand_id
1 'polypeptide(L)'
;MQQPYYTTPYLLSDALASRQGVALVVCVQKALAEREYYTGEIDGIVGQETETALFLFQMDLELNITGSINSATLEKLNIDTPEWFSQ
;
A
#
# COMPACT_ATOMS: atom_id res chain seq x y z
N MET A 1 -15.62 -34.27 -24.43
CA MET A 1 -15.35 -32.92 -24.95
C MET A 1 -16.52 -32.02 -24.57
N GLN A 2 -16.28 -30.72 -24.44
CA GLN A 2 -17.13 -29.67 -23.84
C GLN A 2 -16.93 -29.46 -22.33
N GLN A 3 -15.91 -28.66 -22.01
CA GLN A 3 -15.90 -27.83 -20.81
C GLN A 3 -16.57 -26.48 -21.17
N PRO A 4 -17.51 -25.95 -20.38
CA PRO A 4 -18.17 -24.69 -20.68
C PRO A 4 -17.23 -23.51 -20.42
N TYR A 5 -17.22 -22.55 -21.35
CA TYR A 5 -16.51 -21.29 -21.19
C TYR A 5 -17.21 -20.45 -20.11
N TYR A 6 -16.61 -20.33 -18.94
CA TYR A 6 -16.90 -19.24 -18.02
C TYR A 6 -16.32 -17.95 -18.61
N THR A 7 -17.15 -17.26 -19.39
CA THR A 7 -16.98 -15.83 -19.67
C THR A 7 -17.37 -15.08 -18.40
N THR A 8 -16.38 -14.57 -17.68
CA THR A 8 -16.50 -13.39 -16.82
C THR A 8 -15.17 -12.64 -16.81
N PRO A 9 -15.04 -11.48 -17.49
CA PRO A 9 -13.84 -10.64 -17.37
C PRO A 9 -13.86 -9.73 -16.12
N TYR A 10 -14.88 -9.81 -15.25
CA TYR A 10 -15.06 -8.86 -14.15
C TYR A 10 -14.35 -9.20 -12.83
N LEU A 11 -13.82 -10.41 -12.64
CA LEU A 11 -13.07 -10.73 -11.41
C LEU A 11 -11.60 -10.28 -11.44
N LEU A 12 -11.11 -9.82 -12.60
CA LEU A 12 -9.71 -9.42 -12.73
C LEU A 12 -9.48 -7.99 -12.25
N SER A 13 -10.42 -7.05 -12.45
CA SER A 13 -10.22 -5.65 -12.02
C SER A 13 -10.17 -5.50 -10.50
N ASP A 14 -11.09 -6.12 -9.77
CA ASP A 14 -11.14 -6.02 -8.30
C ASP A 14 -10.02 -6.84 -7.63
N ALA A 15 -9.69 -8.02 -8.19
CA ALA A 15 -8.58 -8.86 -7.71
C ALA A 15 -7.20 -8.25 -8.02
N LEU A 16 -7.04 -7.61 -9.19
CA LEU A 16 -5.83 -6.87 -9.49
C LEU A 16 -5.73 -5.60 -8.65
N ALA A 17 -6.83 -4.88 -8.41
CA ALA A 17 -6.82 -3.70 -7.53
C ALA A 17 -6.43 -4.07 -6.09
N SER A 18 -6.96 -5.18 -5.57
CA SER A 18 -6.55 -5.72 -4.27
C SER A 18 -5.10 -6.24 -4.27
N ARG A 19 -4.64 -6.91 -5.33
CA ARG A 19 -3.23 -7.35 -5.45
C ARG A 19 -2.26 -6.18 -5.61
N GLN A 20 -2.65 -5.12 -6.33
CA GLN A 20 -1.88 -3.88 -6.45
C GLN A 20 -1.85 -3.12 -5.12
N GLY A 21 -2.97 -3.10 -4.38
CA GLY A 21 -3.03 -2.55 -3.02
C GLY A 21 -2.08 -3.27 -2.06
N VAL A 22 -2.12 -4.61 -2.02
CA VAL A 22 -1.18 -5.42 -1.21
C VAL A 22 0.27 -5.14 -1.62
N ALA A 23 0.57 -5.09 -2.92
CA ALA A 23 1.91 -4.78 -3.40
C ALA A 23 2.38 -3.38 -2.99
N LEU A 24 1.48 -2.38 -3.00
CA LEU A 24 1.78 -1.04 -2.53
C LEU A 24 2.09 -1.03 -1.03
N VAL A 25 1.29 -1.72 -0.21
CA VAL A 25 1.54 -1.82 1.23
C VAL A 25 2.88 -2.48 1.50
N VAL A 26 3.24 -3.54 0.77
CA VAL A 26 4.58 -4.17 0.85
C VAL A 26 5.68 -3.16 0.53
N CYS A 27 5.52 -2.35 -0.52
CA CYS A 27 6.49 -1.31 -0.87
C CYS A 27 6.63 -0.26 0.24
N VAL A 28 5.52 0.16 0.83
CA VAL A 28 5.51 1.12 1.94
C VAL A 28 6.19 0.54 3.18
N GLN A 29 5.84 -0.69 3.59
CA GLN A 29 6.45 -1.38 4.73
C GLN A 29 7.97 -1.52 4.54
N LYS A 30 8.43 -1.88 3.33
CA LYS A 30 9.86 -1.91 2.99
C LYS A 30 10.53 -0.54 3.14
N ALA A 31 9.94 0.50 2.54
CA ALA A 31 10.52 1.83 2.55
C ALA A 31 10.57 2.45 3.96
N LEU A 32 9.58 2.14 4.81
CA LEU A 32 9.57 2.52 6.23
C LEU A 32 10.60 1.73 7.04
N ALA A 33 10.78 0.44 6.76
CA ALA A 33 11.78 -0.40 7.43
C ALA A 33 13.22 0.04 7.08
N GLU A 34 13.48 0.38 5.82
CA GLU A 34 14.77 0.93 5.37
C GLU A 34 15.13 2.26 6.07
N ARG A 35 14.11 2.98 6.54
CA ARG A 35 14.25 4.24 7.29
C ARG A 35 14.08 4.05 8.81
N GLU A 36 14.09 2.80 9.28
CA GLU A 36 14.02 2.42 10.69
C GLU A 36 12.72 2.79 11.43
N TYR A 37 11.64 3.16 10.71
CA TYR A 37 10.32 3.42 11.32
C TYR A 37 9.47 2.16 11.49
N TYR A 38 9.76 1.09 10.75
CA TYR A 38 8.98 -0.15 10.75
C TYR A 38 9.84 -1.38 11.03
N THR A 39 9.44 -2.17 12.02
CA THR A 39 10.14 -3.41 12.44
C THR A 39 9.26 -4.66 12.37
N GLY A 40 8.03 -4.52 11.89
CA GLY A 40 7.07 -5.63 11.75
C GLY A 40 7.28 -6.45 10.47
N GLU A 41 6.36 -7.36 10.20
CA GLU A 41 6.42 -8.23 9.02
C GLU A 41 6.00 -7.49 7.73
N ILE A 42 6.76 -7.68 6.65
CA ILE A 42 6.44 -7.11 5.33
C ILE A 42 5.47 -8.07 4.62
N ASP A 43 4.20 -7.99 4.98
CA ASP A 43 3.13 -8.89 4.55
C ASP A 43 2.11 -8.24 3.59
N GLY A 44 2.18 -6.91 3.40
CA GLY A 44 1.23 -6.16 2.59
C GLY A 44 -0.10 -5.88 3.28
N ILE A 45 -0.17 -6.00 4.61
CA ILE A 45 -1.34 -5.73 5.43
C ILE A 45 -1.11 -4.47 6.26
N VAL A 46 -2.04 -3.53 6.20
CA VAL A 46 -2.01 -2.34 7.07
C VAL A 46 -2.52 -2.74 8.45
N GLY A 47 -1.60 -3.14 9.33
CA GLY A 47 -1.86 -3.41 10.75
C GLY A 47 -1.36 -2.28 11.66
N GLN A 48 -1.56 -2.43 12.97
CA GLN A 48 -1.22 -1.42 13.98
C GLN A 48 0.25 -0.95 13.92
N GLU A 49 1.19 -1.87 13.67
CA GLU A 49 2.61 -1.52 13.52
C GLU A 49 2.86 -0.67 12.26
N THR A 50 2.14 -0.95 11.16
CA THR A 50 2.26 -0.16 9.92
C THR A 50 1.68 1.23 10.11
N GLU A 51 0.52 1.34 10.76
CA GLU A 51 -0.12 2.63 11.10
C GLU A 51 0.79 3.48 12.02
N THR A 52 1.42 2.84 13.01
CA THR A 52 2.35 3.52 13.93
C THR A 52 3.59 4.02 13.19
N ALA A 53 4.17 3.20 12.32
CA ALA A 53 5.31 3.61 11.49
C ALA A 53 4.95 4.77 10.56
N LEU A 54 3.76 4.75 9.96
CA LEU A 54 3.24 5.84 9.13
C LEU A 54 3.04 7.12 9.95
N PHE A 55 2.50 7.01 11.17
CA PHE A 55 2.33 8.14 12.06
C PHE A 55 3.68 8.81 12.38
N LEU A 56 4.68 8.02 12.78
CA LEU A 56 6.01 8.53 13.12
C LEU A 56 6.71 9.15 11.92
N PHE A 57 6.64 8.50 10.76
CA PHE A 57 7.21 9.01 9.51
C PHE A 57 6.57 10.33 9.07
N GLN A 58 5.24 10.42 9.13
CA GLN A 58 4.51 11.64 8.80
C GLN A 58 4.84 12.77 9.77
N MET A 59 4.94 12.46 11.06
CA MET A 59 5.32 13.43 12.09
C MET A 59 6.74 13.97 11.87
N ASP A 60 7.70 13.10 11.58
CA ASP A 60 9.10 13.48 11.39
C ASP A 60 9.32 14.34 10.13
N LEU A 61 8.53 14.10 9.09
CA LEU A 61 8.56 14.89 7.85
C LEU A 61 7.59 16.08 7.84
N GLU A 62 7.01 16.44 8.98
CA GLU A 62 6.04 17.53 9.13
C GLU A 62 4.87 17.45 8.13
N LEU A 63 4.45 16.23 7.79
CA LEU A 63 3.30 15.97 6.95
C LEU A 63 2.00 16.01 7.76
N ASN A 64 0.86 16.00 7.07
CA ASN A 64 -0.41 15.76 7.72
C ASN A 64 -0.44 14.34 8.32
N ILE A 65 -0.46 14.25 9.64
CA ILE A 65 -0.37 12.99 10.38
C ILE A 65 -1.74 12.30 10.35
N THR A 66 -1.86 11.26 9.54
CA THR A 66 -3.07 10.45 9.41
C THR A 66 -2.87 9.00 9.84
N GLY A 67 -1.63 8.51 9.91
CA GLY A 67 -1.33 7.10 10.15
C GLY A 67 -1.77 6.19 8.99
N SER A 68 -2.16 6.75 7.85
CA SER A 68 -2.60 6.03 6.65
C SER A 68 -1.69 6.32 5.47
N ILE A 69 -1.61 5.38 4.54
CA ILE A 69 -0.92 5.58 3.26
C ILE A 69 -1.69 6.64 2.47
N ASN A 70 -1.02 7.74 2.11
CA ASN A 70 -1.56 8.82 1.30
C ASN A 70 -0.52 9.30 0.29
N SER A 71 -0.94 10.11 -0.68
CA SER A 71 -0.07 10.59 -1.77
C SER A 71 1.18 11.31 -1.25
N ALA A 72 1.05 12.18 -0.25
CA ALA A 72 2.18 12.89 0.36
C ALA A 72 3.19 11.91 1.01
N THR A 73 2.70 10.84 1.64
CA THR A 73 3.55 9.81 2.23
C THR A 73 4.28 9.02 1.15
N LEU A 74 3.58 8.62 0.08
CA LEU A 74 4.17 7.87 -1.05
C LEU A 74 5.26 8.69 -1.75
N GLU A 75 5.02 9.98 -1.98
CA GLU A 75 5.98 10.91 -2.56
C GLU A 75 7.27 10.96 -1.72
N LYS A 76 7.15 11.09 -0.40
CA LYS A 76 8.33 11.13 0.50
C LYS A 76 9.05 9.79 0.63
N LEU A 77 8.34 8.67 0.46
CA LEU A 77 8.94 7.34 0.38
C LEU A 77 9.54 7.05 -1.01
N ASN A 78 9.38 7.96 -1.99
CA ASN A 78 9.79 7.80 -3.38
C ASN A 78 9.12 6.58 -4.04
N ILE A 79 7.84 6.38 -3.75
CA ILE A 79 6.99 5.32 -4.31
C ILE A 79 6.04 5.97 -5.31
N ASP A 80 5.98 5.42 -6.52
CA ASP A 80 5.04 5.89 -7.54
C ASP A 80 3.61 5.83 -7.00
N THR A 81 2.94 6.98 -7.02
CA THR A 81 1.54 7.06 -6.61
C THR A 81 0.69 6.44 -7.72
N PRO A 82 -0.02 5.34 -7.44
CA PRO A 82 -0.81 4.70 -8.48
C PRO A 82 -2.06 5.54 -8.78
N GLU A 83 -2.54 5.48 -10.02
CA GLU A 83 -3.67 6.30 -10.51
C GLU A 83 -4.94 6.21 -9.64
N TRP A 84 -5.18 5.07 -8.98
CA TRP A 84 -6.33 4.89 -8.09
C TRP A 84 -6.25 5.66 -6.76
N PHE A 85 -5.09 6.23 -6.42
CA PHE A 85 -4.94 7.18 -5.31
C PHE A 85 -5.32 8.62 -5.70
N SER A 86 -5.45 8.91 -6.99
CA SER A 86 -5.65 10.26 -7.55
C SER A 86 -7.12 10.59 -7.90
N GLN A 87 -8.09 9.84 -7.36
CA GLN A 87 -9.54 10.10 -7.52
C GLN A 87 -10.07 11.10 -6.50
#